data_AF-A0A1C0TVD3-F1
#
_entry.id   AF-A0A1C0TVD3-F1
#
_cell.length_a   1.000
_cell.length_b   1.000
_cell.length_c   1.000
_cell.angle_alpha   90.00
_cell.angle_beta   90.00
_cell.angle_gamma   90.00
#
_symmetry.space_group_name_H-M   'P 1'
#
loop_
_entity.id
_entity.type
_entity.pdbx_description
1 polymer ?
#
loop_
_entity_poly.entity_id
_entity_poly.type
_entity_poly.pdbx_seq_one_letter_code
_entity_poly.pdbx_strand_id
1 'polypeptide(L)'
;MTHFRLLTQESHGDKTQDDQLAIEVLTGLSATPKHLSAKYFYDDTGSEIFQKITQHEDYYLTAKEVEILTRISVQLAQLIDEQEIDIIELGVGDGHKSQLIINGFLQLGCKVNFYPIDISEKAMVMLQDNIVPDDKLSIHGVVAEYFEGLKLVRSQSSNKQLVLFLGSNIGNFNREQSQGFLRKLWMSLNASDFILTGYDLKKDVNKLTAAYNDRAGLTAQFNLNLLHRINNELGGNFQLEKFQHFGVYNPILGAMESYVLSTEKQEVYIASLQRTFKFDAYEAIHLEYSFKFTPNDIECLCQQTGFKVVKHFTDEQNHFVDSLWQVVKDDL
;
A
#
# COMPACT_ATOMS: atom_id res chain seq x y z
N MET A 1 -21.51 21.50 2.88
CA MET A 1 -21.13 20.40 3.79
C MET A 1 -20.78 19.20 2.94
N THR A 2 -19.67 18.52 3.21
CA THR A 2 -19.31 17.26 2.56
C THR A 2 -20.22 16.13 3.03
N HIS A 3 -20.73 15.33 2.10
CA HIS A 3 -21.53 14.15 2.42
C HIS A 3 -20.61 12.95 2.64
N PHE A 4 -20.53 12.43 3.87
CA PHE A 4 -19.79 11.21 4.19
C PHE A 4 -20.74 10.03 4.39
N ARG A 5 -20.44 8.89 3.77
CA ARG A 5 -21.19 7.64 3.97
C ARG A 5 -20.24 6.44 3.99
N LEU A 6 -20.38 5.57 4.98
CA LEU A 6 -19.71 4.27 5.00
C LEU A 6 -20.52 3.25 4.20
N LEU A 7 -19.84 2.50 3.33
CA LEU A 7 -20.37 1.40 2.57
C LEU A 7 -19.78 0.10 3.10
N THR A 8 -20.63 -0.76 3.65
CA THR A 8 -20.24 -2.09 4.13
C THR A 8 -20.86 -3.17 3.24
N GLN A 9 -20.14 -4.27 3.05
CA GLN A 9 -20.70 -5.51 2.50
C GLN A 9 -21.14 -6.38 3.68
N GLU A 10 -22.33 -6.99 3.60
CA GLU A 10 -22.68 -8.10 4.50
C GLU A 10 -21.72 -9.26 4.17
N SER A 11 -20.84 -9.62 5.11
CA SER A 11 -19.87 -10.69 4.93
C SER A 11 -20.58 -12.06 4.89
N HIS A 12 -20.50 -12.73 3.75
CA HIS A 12 -20.83 -14.16 3.66
C HIS A 12 -19.61 -14.98 4.07
N GLY A 13 -19.64 -15.59 5.27
CA GLY A 13 -18.74 -16.65 5.69
C GLY A 13 -17.83 -16.27 6.87
N ASP A 14 -18.27 -16.68 8.05
CA ASP A 14 -17.66 -16.46 9.37
C ASP A 14 -16.27 -17.13 9.48
N LYS A 15 -15.21 -16.36 9.24
CA LYS A 15 -13.88 -16.58 9.79
C LYS A 15 -13.43 -15.24 10.36
N THR A 16 -13.11 -15.22 11.65
CA THR A 16 -12.63 -13.99 12.29
C THR A 16 -11.30 -13.57 11.66
N GLN A 17 -10.97 -12.29 11.72
CA GLN A 17 -9.66 -11.78 11.27
C GLN A 17 -8.49 -12.57 11.91
N ASP A 18 -8.69 -13.02 13.15
CA ASP A 18 -7.77 -13.85 13.92
C ASP A 18 -7.55 -15.24 13.29
N ASP A 19 -8.60 -15.87 12.74
CA ASP A 19 -8.48 -17.17 12.06
C ASP A 19 -7.58 -17.08 10.82
N GLN A 20 -7.69 -15.97 10.07
CA GLN A 20 -6.86 -15.77 8.89
C GLN A 20 -5.41 -15.49 9.26
N LEU A 21 -5.16 -14.67 10.29
CA LEU A 21 -3.82 -14.44 10.83
C LEU A 21 -3.18 -15.76 11.31
N ALA A 22 -3.92 -16.57 12.06
CA ALA A 22 -3.45 -17.87 12.56
C ALA A 22 -3.00 -18.80 11.41
N ILE A 23 -3.81 -18.90 10.34
CA ILE A 23 -3.48 -19.71 9.16
C ILE A 23 -2.20 -19.24 8.48
N GLU A 24 -2.02 -17.92 8.31
CA GLU A 24 -0.85 -17.37 7.62
C GLU A 24 0.42 -17.47 8.48
N VAL A 25 0.31 -17.28 9.80
CA VAL A 25 1.42 -17.51 10.74
C VAL A 25 1.82 -18.98 10.74
N LEU A 26 0.86 -19.90 10.81
CA LEU A 26 1.13 -21.34 10.74
C LEU A 26 1.86 -21.71 9.44
N THR A 27 1.34 -21.23 8.31
CA THR A 27 1.90 -21.50 6.98
C THR A 27 3.32 -20.95 6.90
N GLY A 28 3.51 -19.70 7.30
CA GLY A 28 4.77 -19.00 7.12
C GLY A 28 5.89 -19.42 8.06
N LEU A 29 5.58 -19.71 9.32
CA LEU A 29 6.57 -20.24 10.26
C LEU A 29 6.86 -21.73 10.05
N SER A 30 6.02 -22.45 9.29
CA SER A 30 6.28 -23.84 8.86
C SER A 30 7.09 -23.94 7.58
N ALA A 31 7.25 -22.85 6.82
CA ALA A 31 7.95 -22.84 5.54
C ALA A 31 9.48 -22.90 5.70
N THR A 32 10.18 -23.19 4.61
CA THR A 32 11.65 -23.12 4.53
C THR A 32 12.02 -22.45 3.19
N PRO A 33 12.46 -21.18 3.19
CA PRO A 33 12.67 -20.31 4.35
C PRO A 33 11.37 -19.88 5.04
N LYS A 34 11.44 -19.45 6.31
CA LYS A 34 10.29 -18.89 7.05
C LYS A 34 9.94 -17.51 6.53
N HIS A 35 8.66 -17.17 6.53
CA HIS A 35 8.18 -15.85 6.17
C HIS A 35 6.94 -15.44 6.98
N LEU A 36 6.67 -14.14 7.08
CA LEU A 36 5.40 -13.59 7.57
C LEU A 36 4.94 -12.49 6.63
N SER A 37 3.62 -12.32 6.48
CA SER A 37 3.06 -11.36 5.51
C SER A 37 3.05 -9.94 6.05
N ALA A 38 3.60 -9.00 5.28
CA ALA A 38 3.66 -7.57 5.58
C ALA A 38 2.29 -6.92 5.84
N LYS A 39 1.21 -7.49 5.29
CA LYS A 39 -0.15 -6.96 5.50
C LYS A 39 -0.54 -6.93 6.99
N TYR A 40 0.09 -7.75 7.82
CA TYR A 40 -0.18 -7.80 9.25
C TYR A 40 0.61 -6.78 10.07
N PHE A 41 1.47 -5.97 9.44
CA PHE A 41 2.12 -4.87 10.13
C PHE A 41 1.15 -3.78 10.58
N TYR A 42 0.01 -3.64 9.91
CA TYR A 42 -0.90 -2.51 10.09
C TYR A 42 -2.01 -2.80 11.10
N ASP A 43 -1.64 -3.26 12.30
CA ASP A 43 -2.51 -3.07 13.47
C ASP A 43 -2.50 -1.59 13.89
N ASP A 44 -3.21 -1.26 14.97
CA ASP A 44 -3.26 0.11 15.48
C ASP A 44 -1.87 0.67 15.79
N THR A 45 -1.02 -0.12 16.46
CA THR A 45 0.32 0.28 16.85
C THR A 45 1.23 0.43 15.64
N GLY A 46 1.23 -0.56 14.74
CA GLY A 46 2.06 -0.53 13.56
C GLY A 46 1.69 0.59 12.59
N SER A 47 0.40 0.92 12.47
CA SER A 47 -0.05 2.08 11.69
C SER A 47 0.51 3.40 12.23
N GLU A 48 0.52 3.58 13.56
CA GLU A 48 1.11 4.76 14.21
C GLU A 48 2.63 4.83 14.04
N ILE A 49 3.33 3.68 14.11
CA ILE A 49 4.77 3.62 13.83
C ILE A 49 5.04 3.96 12.36
N PHE A 50 4.26 3.41 11.43
CA PHE A 50 4.42 3.70 10.00
C PHE A 50 4.19 5.17 9.69
N GLN A 51 3.24 5.83 10.34
CA GLN A 51 3.04 7.28 10.22
C GLN A 51 4.30 8.08 10.65
N LYS A 52 5.01 7.62 11.68
CA LYS A 52 6.29 8.23 12.08
C LYS A 52 7.39 7.94 11.05
N ILE A 53 7.42 6.73 10.48
CA ILE A 53 8.35 6.38 9.40
C ILE A 53 8.13 7.31 8.21
N THR A 54 6.89 7.52 7.78
CA THR A 54 6.60 8.36 6.60
C THR A 54 6.97 9.84 6.79
N GLN A 55 7.16 10.29 8.03
CA GLN A 55 7.60 11.65 8.38
C GLN A 55 9.11 11.75 8.65
N HIS A 56 9.82 10.61 8.75
CA HIS A 56 11.23 10.58 9.08
C HIS A 56 12.12 10.91 7.87
N GLU A 57 13.19 11.67 8.09
CA GLU A 57 14.06 12.18 7.00
C GLU A 57 14.74 11.08 6.16
N ASP A 58 15.04 9.93 6.77
CA ASP A 58 15.64 8.79 6.08
C ASP A 58 14.63 8.14 5.10
N TYR A 59 13.32 8.19 5.39
CA TYR A 59 12.26 7.63 4.54
C TYR A 59 11.75 8.66 3.54
N TYR A 60 12.56 8.93 2.51
CA TYR A 60 12.27 10.00 1.54
C TYR A 60 11.00 9.80 0.70
N LEU A 61 10.46 8.58 0.59
CA LEU A 61 9.45 8.20 -0.41
C LEU A 61 8.21 9.09 -0.32
N THR A 62 7.66 9.23 0.89
CA THR A 62 6.44 10.02 1.12
C THR A 62 6.63 11.48 0.74
N ALA A 63 7.75 12.09 1.16
CA ALA A 63 8.05 13.48 0.84
C ALA A 63 8.18 13.70 -0.68
N LYS A 64 8.77 12.72 -1.40
CA LYS A 64 8.92 12.79 -2.85
C LYS A 64 7.61 12.63 -3.60
N GLU A 65 6.74 11.73 -3.16
CA GLU A 65 5.41 11.60 -3.75
C GLU A 65 4.56 12.86 -3.46
N VAL A 66 4.59 13.39 -2.24
CA VAL A 66 3.89 14.65 -1.88
C VAL A 66 4.37 15.84 -2.73
N GLU A 67 5.68 15.95 -2.99
CA GLU A 67 6.25 16.96 -3.89
C GLU A 67 5.62 16.88 -5.29
N ILE A 68 5.50 15.66 -5.84
CA ILE A 68 4.91 15.40 -7.15
C ILE A 68 3.43 15.78 -7.13
N LEU A 69 2.64 15.19 -6.24
CA LEU A 69 1.18 15.36 -6.17
C LEU A 69 0.78 16.82 -5.99
N THR A 70 1.52 17.57 -5.16
CA THR A 70 1.31 19.01 -4.96
C THR A 70 1.48 19.79 -6.25
N ARG A 71 2.50 19.46 -7.05
CA ARG A 71 2.79 20.14 -8.31
C ARG A 71 1.80 19.79 -9.42
N ILE A 72 1.28 18.56 -9.44
CA ILE A 72 0.52 18.05 -10.58
C ILE A 72 -1.00 18.09 -10.40
N SER A 73 -1.53 18.34 -9.21
CA SER A 73 -2.96 18.14 -8.90
C SER A 73 -3.91 18.81 -9.91
N VAL A 74 -3.71 20.10 -10.21
CA VAL A 74 -4.51 20.83 -11.22
C VAL A 74 -4.25 20.31 -12.64
N GLN A 75 -2.98 20.01 -12.97
CA GLN A 75 -2.62 19.45 -14.27
C GLN A 75 -3.25 18.08 -14.51
N LEU A 76 -3.33 17.24 -13.47
CA LEU A 76 -3.96 15.93 -13.52
C LEU A 76 -5.45 16.05 -13.83
N ALA A 77 -6.13 16.98 -13.15
CA ALA A 77 -7.54 17.27 -13.42
C ALA A 77 -7.76 17.79 -14.87
N GLN A 78 -6.88 18.65 -15.39
CA GLN A 78 -6.92 19.11 -16.79
C GLN A 78 -6.67 18.00 -17.82
N LEU A 79 -5.84 17.00 -17.49
CA LEU A 79 -5.55 15.89 -18.40
C LEU A 79 -6.72 14.90 -18.50
N ILE A 80 -7.48 14.75 -17.42
CA ILE A 80 -8.66 13.87 -17.39
C ILE A 80 -9.90 14.60 -17.93
N ASP A 81 -10.02 15.90 -17.68
CA ASP A 81 -11.03 16.80 -18.28
C ASP A 81 -12.48 16.33 -18.12
N GLU A 82 -12.90 16.07 -16.88
CA GLU A 82 -14.26 15.65 -16.55
C GLU A 82 -14.97 16.65 -15.65
N GLN A 83 -16.29 16.79 -15.82
CA GLN A 83 -17.12 17.66 -14.97
C GLN A 83 -17.48 17.00 -13.63
N GLU A 84 -17.57 15.67 -13.61
CA GLU A 84 -17.80 14.85 -12.43
C GLU A 84 -16.93 13.59 -12.53
N ILE A 85 -16.22 13.25 -11.46
CA ILE A 85 -15.28 12.12 -11.44
C ILE A 85 -15.39 11.33 -10.14
N ASP A 86 -15.15 10.01 -10.26
CA ASP A 86 -14.94 9.14 -9.12
C ASP A 86 -13.43 8.95 -8.90
N ILE A 87 -12.93 9.41 -7.76
CA ILE A 87 -11.55 9.17 -7.34
C ILE A 87 -11.58 8.02 -6.34
N ILE A 88 -10.89 6.92 -6.66
CA ILE A 88 -10.88 5.71 -5.84
C ILE A 88 -9.46 5.51 -5.34
N GLU A 89 -9.23 5.34 -4.04
CA GLU A 89 -7.88 5.08 -3.52
C GLU A 89 -7.78 3.69 -2.88
N LEU A 90 -6.79 2.91 -3.31
CA LEU A 90 -6.51 1.58 -2.78
C LEU A 90 -5.47 1.68 -1.67
N GLY A 91 -5.88 1.47 -0.42
CA GLY A 91 -5.03 1.60 0.75
C GLY A 91 -4.79 3.07 1.09
N VAL A 92 -5.86 3.75 1.52
CA VAL A 92 -5.88 5.21 1.64
C VAL A 92 -5.00 5.77 2.76
N GLY A 93 -4.73 4.96 3.79
CA GLY A 93 -4.01 5.43 4.97
C GLY A 93 -4.70 6.62 5.63
N ASP A 94 -4.00 7.74 5.78
CA ASP A 94 -4.49 8.93 6.47
C ASP A 94 -5.13 10.00 5.55
N GLY A 95 -5.16 9.77 4.24
CA GLY A 95 -5.85 10.64 3.28
C GLY A 95 -5.11 11.93 2.85
N HIS A 96 -3.92 12.21 3.39
CA HIS A 96 -3.22 13.47 3.08
C HIS A 96 -2.83 13.59 1.59
N LYS A 97 -2.40 12.50 0.97
CA LYS A 97 -2.05 12.47 -0.45
C LYS A 97 -3.30 12.59 -1.33
N SER A 98 -4.39 11.95 -0.93
CA SER A 98 -5.70 12.02 -1.58
C SER A 98 -6.19 13.47 -1.65
N GLN A 99 -6.08 14.20 -0.54
CA GLN A 99 -6.49 15.60 -0.44
C GLN A 99 -5.81 16.48 -1.50
N LEU A 100 -4.51 16.26 -1.77
CA LEU A 100 -3.78 17.03 -2.78
C LEU A 100 -4.38 16.84 -4.18
N ILE A 101 -4.71 15.60 -4.54
CA ILE A 101 -5.34 15.29 -5.82
C ILE A 101 -6.76 15.83 -5.89
N ILE A 102 -7.57 15.59 -4.86
CA ILE A 102 -8.96 16.08 -4.74
C ILE A 102 -9.02 17.60 -4.93
N ASN A 103 -8.12 18.34 -4.26
CA ASN A 103 -8.03 19.80 -4.36
C ASN A 103 -7.82 20.28 -5.80
N GLY A 104 -7.02 19.56 -6.60
CA GLY A 104 -6.79 19.90 -8.00
C GLY A 104 -8.07 19.87 -8.84
N PHE A 105 -8.91 18.85 -8.63
CA PHE A 105 -10.20 18.73 -9.31
C PHE A 105 -11.22 19.76 -8.81
N LEU A 106 -11.32 19.95 -7.49
CA LEU A 106 -12.22 20.94 -6.89
C LEU A 106 -11.89 22.37 -7.33
N GLN A 107 -10.60 22.71 -7.47
CA GLN A 107 -10.15 24.02 -7.95
C GLN A 107 -10.62 24.33 -9.38
N LEU A 108 -10.76 23.31 -10.24
CA LEU A 108 -11.34 23.45 -11.57
C LEU A 108 -12.87 23.40 -11.56
N GLY A 109 -13.49 23.28 -10.40
CA GLY A 109 -14.93 23.23 -10.21
C GLY A 109 -15.55 21.88 -10.54
N CYS A 110 -14.76 20.82 -10.68
CA CYS A 110 -15.22 19.45 -10.86
C CYS A 110 -15.99 18.96 -9.62
N LYS A 111 -17.02 18.15 -9.82
CA LYS A 111 -17.66 17.40 -8.73
C LYS A 111 -16.90 16.10 -8.49
N VAL A 112 -16.50 15.86 -7.24
CA VAL A 112 -15.64 14.73 -6.88
C VAL A 112 -16.40 13.79 -5.96
N ASN A 113 -16.51 12.52 -6.36
CA ASN A 113 -16.94 11.43 -5.51
C ASN A 113 -15.70 10.62 -5.11
N PHE A 114 -15.29 10.74 -3.86
CA PHE A 114 -14.09 10.07 -3.35
C PHE A 114 -14.46 8.76 -2.65
N TYR A 115 -13.86 7.66 -3.10
CA TYR A 115 -14.07 6.31 -2.59
C TYR A 115 -12.75 5.78 -2.01
N PRO A 116 -12.45 6.08 -0.74
CA PRO A 116 -11.32 5.46 -0.06
C PRO A 116 -11.64 4.00 0.25
N ILE A 117 -10.76 3.08 -0.16
CA ILE A 117 -10.86 1.64 0.09
C ILE A 117 -9.71 1.21 1.00
N ASP A 118 -10.04 0.64 2.15
CA ASP A 118 -9.06 0.11 3.10
C ASP A 118 -9.64 -1.08 3.88
N ILE A 119 -8.80 -1.97 4.40
CA ILE A 119 -9.23 -3.04 5.29
C ILE A 119 -9.42 -2.54 6.73
N SER A 120 -8.88 -1.37 7.06
CA SER A 120 -8.95 -0.76 8.38
C SER A 120 -10.12 0.22 8.49
N GLU A 121 -11.07 -0.07 9.39
CA GLU A 121 -12.13 0.90 9.75
C GLU A 121 -11.53 2.18 10.35
N LYS A 122 -10.43 2.07 11.09
CA LYS A 122 -9.73 3.22 11.70
C LYS A 122 -9.18 4.17 10.64
N ALA A 123 -8.72 3.67 9.50
CA ALA A 123 -8.28 4.51 8.38
C ALA A 123 -9.42 5.42 7.88
N MET A 124 -10.65 4.90 7.81
CA MET A 124 -11.83 5.69 7.41
C MET A 124 -12.13 6.83 8.41
N VAL A 125 -11.92 6.60 9.71
CA VAL A 125 -12.09 7.63 10.74
C VAL A 125 -11.01 8.71 10.62
N MET A 126 -9.73 8.32 10.54
CA MET A 126 -8.63 9.29 10.39
C MET A 126 -8.81 10.16 9.14
N LEU A 127 -9.26 9.56 8.05
CA LEU A 127 -9.52 10.24 6.80
C LEU A 127 -10.59 11.33 6.92
N GLN A 128 -11.65 11.07 7.68
CA GLN A 128 -12.72 12.05 7.91
C GLN A 128 -12.20 13.32 8.60
N ASP A 129 -11.22 13.17 9.50
CA ASP A 129 -10.61 14.29 10.22
C ASP A 129 -9.60 15.08 9.38
N ASN A 130 -8.95 14.41 8.41
CA ASN A 130 -7.87 15.00 7.61
C ASN A 130 -8.33 15.63 6.29
N ILE A 131 -9.50 15.24 5.76
CA ILE A 131 -10.00 15.79 4.49
C ILE A 131 -10.77 17.10 4.73
N VAL A 132 -10.39 18.14 3.99
CA VAL A 132 -11.03 19.46 4.07
C VAL A 132 -12.42 19.40 3.40
N PRO A 133 -13.50 19.78 4.12
CA PRO A 133 -14.83 19.75 3.54
C PRO A 133 -15.02 20.72 2.37
N ASP A 134 -15.73 20.27 1.33
CA ASP A 134 -16.17 21.04 0.17
C ASP A 134 -17.59 20.60 -0.27
N ASP A 135 -18.38 21.52 -0.82
CA ASP A 135 -19.76 21.26 -1.30
C ASP A 135 -19.82 20.41 -2.57
N LYS A 136 -18.72 20.37 -3.34
CA LYS A 136 -18.56 19.54 -4.54
C LYS A 136 -17.88 18.21 -4.24
N LEU A 137 -17.53 17.94 -2.98
CA LEU A 137 -16.93 16.69 -2.54
C LEU A 137 -17.97 15.81 -1.83
N SER A 138 -18.06 14.55 -2.26
CA SER A 138 -18.73 13.47 -1.54
C SER A 138 -17.71 12.38 -1.20
N ILE A 139 -17.78 11.84 0.02
CA ILE A 139 -16.86 10.78 0.48
C ILE A 139 -17.66 9.52 0.79
N HIS A 140 -17.22 8.40 0.24
CA HIS A 140 -17.87 7.10 0.31
C HIS A 140 -16.87 6.05 0.81
N GLY A 141 -16.67 5.98 2.12
CA GLY A 141 -15.71 5.06 2.72
C GLY A 141 -16.09 3.60 2.50
N VAL A 142 -15.13 2.77 2.10
CA VAL A 142 -15.34 1.34 1.81
C VAL A 142 -14.35 0.51 2.62
N VAL A 143 -14.88 -0.28 3.56
CA VAL A 143 -14.08 -1.20 4.37
C VAL A 143 -14.07 -2.56 3.68
N ALA A 144 -13.06 -2.82 2.87
CA ALA A 144 -12.95 -4.04 2.07
C ALA A 144 -11.53 -4.27 1.54
N GLU A 145 -11.26 -5.49 1.10
CA GLU A 145 -10.15 -5.79 0.21
C GLU A 145 -10.30 -5.03 -1.12
N TYR A 146 -9.17 -4.66 -1.75
CA TYR A 146 -9.14 -3.73 -2.89
C TYR A 146 -10.12 -4.05 -4.03
N PHE A 147 -10.15 -5.30 -4.50
CA PHE A 147 -10.98 -5.68 -5.65
C PHE A 147 -12.45 -5.86 -5.32
N GLU A 148 -12.79 -6.25 -4.08
CA GLU A 148 -14.18 -6.28 -3.63
C GLU A 148 -14.70 -4.84 -3.45
N GLY A 149 -13.87 -3.94 -2.93
CA GLY A 149 -14.18 -2.51 -2.86
C GLY A 149 -14.39 -1.90 -4.25
N LEU A 150 -13.51 -2.16 -5.22
CA LEU A 150 -13.67 -1.69 -6.59
C LEU A 150 -14.96 -2.19 -7.24
N LYS A 151 -15.32 -3.46 -7.01
CA LYS A 151 -16.58 -4.05 -7.48
C LYS A 151 -17.79 -3.36 -6.87
N LEU A 152 -17.72 -3.00 -5.58
CA LEU A 152 -18.76 -2.23 -4.90
C LEU A 152 -18.90 -0.84 -5.53
N VAL A 153 -17.80 -0.10 -5.71
CA VAL A 153 -17.83 1.25 -6.33
C VAL A 153 -18.46 1.20 -7.72
N ARG A 154 -18.06 0.22 -8.55
CA ARG A 154 -18.62 0.02 -9.90
C ARG A 154 -20.12 -0.28 -9.90
N SER A 155 -20.66 -0.86 -8.82
CA SER A 155 -22.12 -1.07 -8.69
C SER A 155 -22.89 0.21 -8.34
N GLN A 156 -22.22 1.24 -7.84
CA GLN A 156 -22.82 2.48 -7.35
C GLN A 156 -22.72 3.63 -8.35
N SER A 157 -21.74 3.60 -9.25
CA SER A 157 -21.46 4.70 -10.17
C SER A 157 -20.98 4.23 -11.54
N SER A 158 -21.28 5.05 -12.54
CA SER A 158 -20.85 4.90 -13.94
C SER A 158 -19.99 6.07 -14.41
N ASN A 159 -19.57 6.96 -13.51
CA ASN A 159 -18.71 8.09 -13.84
C ASN A 159 -17.31 7.61 -14.29
N LYS A 160 -16.54 8.52 -14.89
CA LYS A 160 -15.13 8.31 -15.16
C LYS A 160 -14.40 8.02 -13.84
N GLN A 161 -13.58 6.96 -13.81
CA GLN A 161 -12.84 6.59 -12.62
C GLN A 161 -11.36 6.96 -12.74
N LEU A 162 -10.80 7.52 -11.66
CA LEU A 162 -9.36 7.64 -11.42
C LEU A 162 -9.01 6.79 -10.19
N VAL A 163 -8.30 5.68 -10.39
CA VAL A 163 -7.80 4.87 -9.29
C VAL A 163 -6.41 5.31 -8.86
N LEU A 164 -6.23 5.62 -7.59
CA LEU A 164 -4.97 5.94 -6.96
C LEU A 164 -4.39 4.69 -6.30
N PHE A 165 -3.15 4.34 -6.65
CA PHE A 165 -2.36 3.32 -5.97
C PHE A 165 -0.97 3.88 -5.64
N LEU A 166 -0.92 4.60 -4.53
CA LEU A 166 0.19 5.48 -4.17
C LEU A 166 1.16 4.79 -3.21
N GLY A 167 2.24 5.47 -2.86
CA GLY A 167 3.23 5.07 -1.86
C GLY A 167 4.20 4.00 -2.32
N SER A 168 4.25 3.71 -3.63
CA SER A 168 5.01 2.59 -4.17
C SER A 168 4.61 1.22 -3.58
N ASN A 169 3.34 1.08 -3.16
CA ASN A 169 2.78 -0.18 -2.68
C ASN A 169 2.90 -1.31 -3.72
N ILE A 170 2.91 -0.98 -5.01
CA ILE A 170 3.16 -1.95 -6.09
C ILE A 170 4.54 -2.60 -6.00
N GLY A 171 5.49 -1.96 -5.32
CA GLY A 171 6.81 -2.51 -5.03
C GLY A 171 6.79 -3.68 -4.04
N ASN A 172 5.69 -3.90 -3.31
CA ASN A 172 5.56 -5.06 -2.43
C ASN A 172 5.28 -6.37 -3.20
N PHE A 173 5.04 -6.25 -4.50
CA PHE A 173 4.81 -7.36 -5.40
C PHE A 173 6.06 -7.63 -6.23
N ASN A 174 6.41 -8.90 -6.39
CA ASN A 174 7.35 -9.29 -7.43
C ASN A 174 6.75 -9.02 -8.83
N ARG A 175 7.57 -9.12 -9.88
CA ARG A 175 7.16 -8.79 -11.25
C ARG A 175 5.85 -9.48 -11.69
N GLU A 176 5.71 -10.78 -11.45
CA GLU A 176 4.52 -11.54 -11.85
C GLU A 176 3.29 -11.11 -11.04
N GLN A 177 3.47 -10.87 -9.75
CA GLN A 177 2.42 -10.36 -8.87
C GLN A 177 1.99 -8.94 -9.27
N SER A 178 2.92 -8.03 -9.60
CA SER A 178 2.58 -6.68 -10.08
C SER A 178 1.79 -6.75 -11.38
N GLN A 179 2.22 -7.59 -12.34
CA GLN A 179 1.50 -7.80 -13.59
C GLN A 179 0.08 -8.36 -13.35
N GLY A 180 -0.03 -9.38 -12.48
CA GLY A 180 -1.32 -9.97 -12.13
C GLY A 180 -2.26 -8.99 -11.43
N PHE A 181 -1.74 -8.18 -10.50
CA PHE A 181 -2.47 -7.12 -9.82
C PHE A 181 -2.98 -6.07 -10.81
N LEU A 182 -2.09 -5.54 -11.66
CA LEU A 182 -2.47 -4.54 -12.66
C LEU A 182 -3.45 -5.10 -13.70
N ARG A 183 -3.36 -6.37 -14.08
CA ARG A 183 -4.37 -7.02 -14.95
C ARG A 183 -5.73 -7.13 -14.28
N LYS A 184 -5.78 -7.52 -13.02
CA LYS A 184 -7.04 -7.52 -12.27
C LYS A 184 -7.62 -6.10 -12.17
N LEU A 185 -6.77 -5.10 -11.95
CA LEU A 185 -7.18 -3.69 -11.92
C LEU A 185 -7.77 -3.26 -13.27
N TRP A 186 -7.08 -3.56 -14.38
CA TRP A 186 -7.58 -3.33 -15.75
C TRP A 186 -8.94 -3.99 -16.01
N MET A 187 -9.14 -5.23 -15.54
CA MET A 187 -10.41 -5.96 -15.69
C MET A 187 -11.56 -5.28 -14.92
N SER A 188 -11.27 -4.68 -13.76
CA SER A 188 -12.25 -4.04 -12.89
C SER A 188 -12.70 -2.66 -13.37
N LEU A 189 -11.93 -2.00 -14.24
CA LEU A 189 -12.19 -0.64 -14.73
C LEU A 189 -12.89 -0.63 -16.08
N ASN A 190 -13.52 0.47 -16.48
CA ASN A 190 -14.10 0.64 -17.81
C ASN A 190 -13.05 1.18 -18.81
N ALA A 191 -13.39 1.15 -20.11
CA ALA A 191 -12.55 1.75 -21.13
C ALA A 191 -12.34 3.25 -20.84
N SER A 192 -11.11 3.72 -21.08
CA SER A 192 -10.70 5.10 -20.86
C SER A 192 -10.74 5.59 -19.40
N ASP A 193 -10.97 4.71 -18.41
CA ASP A 193 -10.69 5.03 -17.00
C ASP A 193 -9.18 5.16 -16.77
N PHE A 194 -8.81 5.77 -15.65
CA PHE A 194 -7.41 6.10 -15.35
C PHE A 194 -6.93 5.41 -14.08
N ILE A 195 -5.63 5.14 -14.04
CA ILE A 195 -4.93 4.82 -12.80
C ILE A 195 -3.74 5.76 -12.64
N LEU A 196 -3.49 6.21 -11.41
CA LEU A 196 -2.28 6.90 -11.00
C LEU A 196 -1.55 6.00 -10.01
N THR A 197 -0.38 5.50 -10.41
CA THR A 197 0.42 4.60 -9.57
C THR A 197 1.77 5.22 -9.26
N GLY A 198 2.12 5.24 -7.97
CA GLY A 198 3.42 5.68 -7.48
C GLY A 198 4.46 4.56 -7.58
N TYR A 199 5.67 4.88 -8.01
CA TYR A 199 6.80 3.96 -8.16
C TYR A 199 8.06 4.58 -7.57
N ASP A 200 8.69 3.89 -6.62
CA ASP A 200 9.99 4.27 -6.09
C ASP A 200 11.11 3.78 -7.03
N LEU A 201 11.97 4.69 -7.50
CA LEU A 201 12.96 4.38 -8.53
C LEU A 201 14.23 3.74 -7.98
N LYS A 202 14.97 3.01 -8.83
CA LYS A 202 16.36 2.63 -8.52
C LYS A 202 17.23 3.89 -8.40
N LYS A 203 18.05 3.93 -7.36
CA LYS A 203 18.92 5.07 -7.02
C LYS A 203 20.08 4.59 -6.14
N ASP A 204 20.83 5.54 -5.57
CA ASP A 204 21.92 5.24 -4.63
C ASP A 204 21.49 4.24 -3.54
N VAL A 205 22.28 3.19 -3.37
CA VAL A 205 21.97 2.07 -2.47
C VAL A 205 22.01 2.50 -1.02
N ASN A 206 22.85 3.46 -0.63
CA ASN A 206 22.88 3.92 0.75
C ASN A 206 21.60 4.67 1.10
N LYS A 207 21.08 5.49 0.17
CA LYS A 207 19.79 6.16 0.31
C LYS A 207 18.63 5.16 0.41
N LEU A 208 18.61 4.14 -0.45
CA LEU A 208 17.62 3.06 -0.36
C LEU A 208 17.71 2.32 0.98
N THR A 209 18.94 1.97 1.39
CA THR A 209 19.17 1.22 2.62
C THR A 209 18.78 2.02 3.86
N ALA A 210 19.07 3.32 3.90
CA ALA A 210 18.72 4.21 5.00
C ALA A 210 17.19 4.31 5.20
N ALA A 211 16.42 4.34 4.11
CA ALA A 211 14.96 4.40 4.19
C ALA A 211 14.35 3.20 4.94
N TYR A 212 14.97 2.02 4.89
CA TYR A 212 14.48 0.80 5.55
C TYR A 212 15.31 0.39 6.77
N ASN A 213 16.27 1.23 7.15
CA ASN A 213 17.12 1.06 8.33
C ASN A 213 17.33 2.45 8.95
N ASP A 214 16.23 3.15 9.19
CA ASP A 214 16.27 4.53 9.69
C ASP A 214 17.03 4.63 11.01
N ARG A 215 17.71 5.76 11.20
CA ARG A 215 18.60 5.98 12.35
C ARG A 215 17.84 6.07 13.69
N ALA A 216 16.52 6.30 13.66
CA ALA A 216 15.67 6.33 14.85
C ALA A 216 15.18 4.94 15.27
N GLY A 217 15.42 3.90 14.47
CA GLY A 217 15.00 2.53 14.74
C GLY A 217 13.48 2.32 14.62
N LEU A 218 12.77 3.18 13.89
CA LEU A 218 11.33 3.10 13.71
C LEU A 218 10.94 1.89 12.84
N THR A 219 11.68 1.62 11.76
CA THR A 219 11.47 0.46 10.87
C THR A 219 11.72 -0.84 11.61
N ALA A 220 12.71 -0.88 12.50
CA ALA A 220 12.96 -2.03 13.35
C ALA A 220 11.81 -2.28 14.33
N GLN A 221 11.27 -1.22 14.96
CA GLN A 221 10.09 -1.30 15.82
C GLN A 221 8.86 -1.78 15.03
N PHE A 222 8.65 -1.26 13.82
CA PHE A 222 7.55 -1.64 12.94
C PHE A 222 7.59 -3.14 12.59
N ASN A 223 8.77 -3.66 12.22
CA ASN A 223 8.92 -5.07 11.87
C ASN A 223 8.77 -6.00 13.08
N LEU A 224 9.35 -5.62 14.23
CA LEU A 224 9.23 -6.41 15.46
C LEU A 224 7.81 -6.35 16.06
N ASN A 225 7.03 -5.31 15.78
CA ASN A 225 5.63 -5.22 16.18
C ASN A 225 4.80 -6.40 15.66
N LEU A 226 5.13 -6.99 14.50
CA LEU A 226 4.44 -8.18 14.03
C LEU A 226 4.59 -9.37 14.98
N LEU A 227 5.77 -9.55 15.59
CA LEU A 227 5.97 -10.60 16.59
C LEU A 227 5.19 -10.30 17.88
N HIS A 228 5.13 -9.02 18.27
CA HIS A 228 4.32 -8.57 19.41
C HIS A 228 2.82 -8.85 19.17
N ARG A 229 2.34 -8.57 17.96
CA ARG A 229 0.98 -8.86 17.53
C ARG A 229 0.66 -10.35 17.62
N ILE A 230 1.54 -11.21 17.14
CA ILE A 230 1.38 -12.67 17.26
C ILE A 230 1.34 -13.11 18.73
N ASN A 231 2.13 -12.49 19.61
CA ASN A 231 2.04 -12.76 21.04
C ASN A 231 0.65 -12.43 21.61
N ASN A 232 0.13 -11.25 21.29
CA ASN A 232 -1.13 -10.74 21.83
C ASN A 232 -2.35 -11.48 21.26
N GLU A 233 -2.42 -11.63 19.93
CA GLU A 233 -3.60 -12.15 19.24
C GLU A 233 -3.64 -13.69 19.21
N LEU A 234 -2.48 -14.35 19.13
CA LEU A 234 -2.39 -15.81 18.97
C LEU A 234 -1.82 -16.54 20.19
N GLY A 235 -1.49 -15.81 21.27
CA GLY A 235 -0.85 -16.38 22.45
C GLY A 235 0.55 -16.93 22.15
N GLY A 236 1.30 -16.23 21.29
CA GLY A 236 2.73 -16.47 21.06
C GLY A 236 3.59 -16.05 22.26
N ASN A 237 4.82 -16.55 22.31
CA ASN A 237 5.80 -16.18 23.33
C ASN A 237 7.15 -15.72 22.75
N PHE A 238 7.12 -15.01 21.61
CA PHE A 238 8.30 -14.37 21.03
C PHE A 238 8.95 -13.43 22.08
N GLN A 239 10.25 -13.61 22.32
CA GLN A 239 11.07 -12.70 23.11
C GLN A 239 11.72 -11.69 22.16
N LEU A 240 11.08 -10.53 21.98
CA LEU A 240 11.44 -9.56 20.93
C LEU A 240 12.91 -9.11 20.98
N GLU A 241 13.50 -9.03 22.18
CA GLU A 241 14.91 -8.70 22.39
C GLU A 241 15.90 -9.73 21.80
N LYS A 242 15.41 -10.92 21.45
CA LYS A 242 16.16 -11.99 20.78
C LYS A 242 15.96 -12.02 19.27
N PHE A 243 15.35 -10.97 18.74
CA PHE A 243 15.13 -10.79 17.31
C PHE A 243 15.70 -9.44 16.88
N GLN A 244 16.43 -9.45 15.77
CA GLN A 244 16.98 -8.24 15.18
C GLN A 244 16.36 -7.97 13.81
N HIS A 245 16.02 -6.72 13.56
CA HIS A 245 15.68 -6.25 12.22
C HIS A 245 16.91 -6.31 11.31
N PHE A 246 16.70 -6.71 10.05
CA PHE A 246 17.73 -6.71 9.02
C PHE A 246 17.12 -6.33 7.67
N GLY A 247 17.31 -5.08 7.26
CA GLY A 247 16.94 -4.58 5.93
C GLY A 247 18.15 -4.54 4.99
N VAL A 248 18.06 -5.14 3.80
CA VAL A 248 19.16 -5.19 2.83
C VAL A 248 18.69 -4.92 1.40
N TYR A 249 19.51 -4.21 0.61
CA TYR A 249 19.25 -4.09 -0.82
C TYR A 249 19.78 -5.31 -1.56
N ASN A 250 18.91 -6.01 -2.28
CA ASN A 250 19.29 -7.09 -3.19
C ASN A 250 19.47 -6.52 -4.62
N PRO A 251 20.71 -6.37 -5.12
CA PRO A 251 20.95 -5.77 -6.43
C PRO A 251 20.54 -6.67 -7.61
N ILE A 252 20.38 -7.98 -7.39
CA ILE A 252 19.95 -8.93 -8.42
C ILE A 252 18.44 -8.79 -8.63
N LEU A 253 17.67 -8.73 -7.55
CA LEU A 253 16.22 -8.51 -7.61
C LEU A 253 15.87 -7.03 -7.88
N GLY A 254 16.74 -6.11 -7.47
CA GLY A 254 16.46 -4.68 -7.50
C GLY A 254 15.46 -4.25 -6.42
N ALA A 255 15.47 -4.90 -5.26
CA ALA A 255 14.51 -4.68 -4.18
C ALA A 255 15.22 -4.48 -2.83
N MET A 256 14.61 -3.69 -1.96
CA MET A 256 14.88 -3.83 -0.52
C MET A 256 14.20 -5.09 -0.03
N GLU A 257 14.89 -5.85 0.81
CA GLU A 257 14.38 -7.04 1.49
C GLU A 257 14.39 -6.75 2.98
N SER A 258 13.29 -7.08 3.66
CA SER A 258 13.13 -6.89 5.10
C SER A 258 13.03 -8.24 5.79
N TYR A 259 13.87 -8.44 6.81
CA TYR A 259 13.91 -9.66 7.60
C TYR A 259 13.88 -9.34 9.09
N VAL A 260 13.41 -10.32 9.85
CA VAL A 260 13.69 -10.45 11.28
C VAL A 260 14.54 -11.69 11.50
N LEU A 261 15.67 -11.54 12.17
CA LEU A 261 16.63 -12.62 12.43
C LEU A 261 16.59 -13.02 13.89
N SER A 262 16.50 -14.32 14.16
CA SER A 262 16.73 -14.87 15.49
C SER A 262 18.18 -14.63 15.92
N THR A 263 18.49 -14.04 17.07
CA THR A 263 19.90 -13.80 17.47
C THR A 263 20.56 -15.01 18.12
N GLU A 264 19.77 -15.96 18.58
CA GLU A 264 20.21 -17.23 19.17
C GLU A 264 19.27 -18.37 18.78
N LYS A 265 19.59 -19.60 19.19
CA LYS A 265 18.67 -20.72 19.02
C LYS A 265 17.52 -20.59 20.00
N GLN A 266 16.28 -20.59 19.51
CA GLN A 266 15.09 -20.45 20.36
C GLN A 266 13.89 -21.24 19.84
N GLU A 267 12.95 -21.50 20.74
CA GLU A 267 11.68 -22.15 20.44
C GLU A 267 10.54 -21.21 20.83
N VAL A 268 9.61 -20.99 19.91
CA VAL A 268 8.43 -20.13 20.11
C VAL A 268 7.19 -20.99 20.04
N TYR A 269 6.44 -21.03 21.13
CA TYR A 269 5.14 -21.68 21.21
C TYR A 269 4.03 -20.67 20.93
N ILE A 270 3.07 -21.05 20.09
CA ILE A 270 1.89 -20.24 19.77
C ILE A 270 0.65 -21.02 20.21
N ALA A 271 -0.05 -20.50 21.22
CA ALA A 271 -1.12 -21.19 21.90
C ALA A 271 -2.32 -21.51 20.99
N SER A 272 -2.75 -20.56 20.15
CA SER A 272 -3.87 -20.76 19.22
C SER A 272 -3.59 -21.85 18.18
N LEU A 273 -2.31 -22.08 17.86
CA LEU A 273 -1.85 -23.09 16.92
C LEU A 273 -1.48 -24.42 17.59
N GLN A 274 -1.40 -24.44 18.93
CA GLN A 274 -0.89 -25.55 19.74
C GLN A 274 0.45 -26.11 19.20
N ARG A 275 1.33 -25.20 18.75
CA ARG A 275 2.53 -25.57 17.99
C ARG A 275 3.74 -24.77 18.43
N THR A 276 4.87 -25.45 18.49
CA THR A 276 6.20 -24.87 18.68
C THR A 276 6.92 -24.75 17.35
N PHE A 277 7.48 -23.57 17.10
CA PHE A 277 8.36 -23.28 15.97
C PHE A 277 9.79 -23.10 16.47
N LYS A 278 10.74 -23.71 15.76
CA LYS A 278 12.16 -23.64 16.10
C LYS A 278 12.86 -22.65 15.19
N PHE A 279 13.77 -21.89 15.79
CA PHE A 279 14.64 -20.94 15.11
C PHE A 279 16.09 -21.27 15.47
N ASP A 280 16.93 -21.49 14.48
CA ASP A 280 18.37 -21.53 14.68
C ASP A 280 18.95 -20.11 14.85
N ALA A 281 20.17 -20.00 15.38
CA ALA A 281 20.83 -18.70 15.51
C ALA A 281 21.05 -18.08 14.13
N TYR A 282 20.66 -16.81 14.00
CA TYR A 282 20.62 -16.02 12.76
C TYR A 282 19.72 -16.58 11.67
N GLU A 283 18.75 -17.44 12.00
CA GLU A 283 17.71 -17.84 11.07
C GLU A 283 16.80 -16.65 10.72
N ALA A 284 16.58 -16.45 9.42
CA ALA A 284 15.79 -15.34 8.89
C ALA A 284 14.31 -15.68 8.75
N ILE A 285 13.46 -14.74 9.13
CA ILE A 285 12.06 -14.66 8.78
C ILE A 285 11.93 -13.53 7.77
N HIS A 286 11.60 -13.86 6.52
CA HIS A 286 11.32 -12.85 5.50
C HIS A 286 9.99 -12.15 5.78
N LEU A 287 9.95 -10.83 5.65
CA LEU A 287 8.75 -10.04 5.90
C LEU A 287 8.18 -9.40 4.63
N GLU A 288 9.02 -8.67 3.90
CA GLU A 288 8.60 -7.96 2.69
C GLU A 288 9.72 -7.74 1.70
N TYR A 289 9.31 -7.62 0.44
CA TYR A 289 10.08 -6.98 -0.61
C TYR A 289 9.59 -5.55 -0.79
N SER A 290 10.49 -4.66 -1.18
CA SER A 290 10.14 -3.38 -1.78
C SER A 290 10.97 -3.18 -3.05
N PHE A 291 10.43 -3.65 -4.18
CA PHE A 291 11.00 -3.51 -5.50
C PHE A 291 11.11 -2.05 -5.91
N LYS A 292 12.26 -1.72 -6.52
CA LYS A 292 12.57 -0.39 -7.04
C LYS A 292 12.62 -0.45 -8.56
N PHE A 293 12.05 0.55 -9.20
CA PHE A 293 11.75 0.50 -10.63
C PHE A 293 12.72 1.35 -11.46
N THR A 294 12.95 0.96 -12.70
CA THR A 294 13.46 1.86 -13.73
C THR A 294 12.30 2.41 -14.56
N PRO A 295 12.47 3.54 -15.28
CA PRO A 295 11.44 4.01 -16.21
C PRO A 295 11.00 2.94 -17.22
N ASN A 296 11.94 2.13 -17.72
CA ASN A 296 11.64 1.03 -18.63
C ASN A 296 10.81 -0.09 -17.98
N ASP A 297 11.03 -0.38 -16.69
CA ASP A 297 10.19 -1.35 -15.97
C ASP A 297 8.73 -0.87 -15.89
N ILE A 298 8.53 0.44 -15.63
CA ILE A 298 7.21 1.08 -15.56
C ILE A 298 6.50 1.02 -16.92
N GLU A 299 7.19 1.39 -18.01
CA GLU A 299 6.63 1.31 -19.37
C GLU A 299 6.27 -0.12 -19.76
N CYS A 300 7.15 -1.08 -19.45
CA CYS A 300 6.92 -2.50 -19.73
C CYS A 300 5.69 -3.03 -18.98
N LEU A 301 5.56 -2.71 -17.68
CA LEU A 301 4.36 -3.04 -16.90
C LEU A 301 3.10 -2.42 -17.50
N CYS A 302 3.14 -1.17 -17.94
CA CYS A 302 2.00 -0.50 -18.57
C CYS A 302 1.54 -1.23 -19.84
N GLN A 303 2.47 -1.50 -20.77
CA GLN A 303 2.16 -2.15 -22.06
C GLN A 303 1.69 -3.58 -21.88
N GLN A 304 2.39 -4.35 -21.05
CA GLN A 304 2.01 -5.73 -20.70
C GLN A 304 0.72 -5.78 -19.89
N THR A 305 0.29 -4.63 -19.37
CA THR A 305 -0.85 -4.21 -18.57
C THR A 305 -2.23 -4.04 -19.20
N GLY A 306 -2.27 -3.86 -20.53
CA GLY A 306 -3.47 -3.39 -21.25
C GLY A 306 -3.76 -1.90 -21.02
N PHE A 307 -2.78 -1.17 -20.50
CA PHE A 307 -2.86 0.26 -20.31
C PHE A 307 -2.02 0.99 -21.35
N LYS A 308 -2.29 2.28 -21.49
CA LYS A 308 -1.47 3.24 -22.22
C LYS A 308 -0.96 4.29 -21.26
N VAL A 309 0.34 4.59 -21.32
CA VAL A 309 0.91 5.71 -20.58
C VAL A 309 0.34 7.02 -21.12
N VAL A 310 -0.26 7.82 -20.24
CA VAL A 310 -0.66 9.20 -20.55
C VAL A 310 0.49 10.13 -20.23
N LYS A 311 1.03 10.03 -19.01
CA LYS A 311 2.14 10.87 -18.55
C LYS A 311 2.85 10.28 -17.34
N HIS A 312 4.16 10.50 -17.28
CA HIS A 312 4.97 10.30 -16.07
C HIS A 312 5.20 11.65 -15.38
N PHE A 313 5.06 11.67 -14.06
CA PHE A 313 5.39 12.81 -13.22
C PHE A 313 6.49 12.39 -12.25
N THR A 314 7.60 13.12 -12.22
CA THR A 314 8.75 12.80 -11.37
C THR A 314 8.98 13.93 -10.37
N ASP A 315 9.63 13.64 -9.25
CA ASP A 315 10.16 14.66 -8.35
C ASP A 315 11.43 15.29 -8.96
N GLU A 316 11.88 16.42 -8.42
CA GLU A 316 13.05 17.15 -8.94
C GLU A 316 14.34 16.31 -8.99
N GLN A 317 14.46 15.30 -8.11
CA GLN A 317 15.64 14.44 -8.04
C GLN A 317 15.49 13.14 -8.84
N ASN A 318 14.36 12.91 -9.52
CA ASN A 318 14.04 11.66 -10.23
C ASN A 318 14.23 10.43 -9.33
N HIS A 319 13.76 10.52 -8.10
CA HIS A 319 13.75 9.48 -7.10
C HIS A 319 12.43 8.71 -7.05
N PHE A 320 11.33 9.34 -7.44
CA PHE A 320 9.99 8.77 -7.42
C PHE A 320 9.23 9.16 -8.70
N VAL A 321 8.29 8.32 -9.12
CA VAL A 321 7.43 8.57 -10.28
C VAL A 321 5.98 8.27 -9.94
N ASP A 322 5.10 9.23 -10.12
CA ASP A 322 3.67 8.99 -10.25
C ASP A 322 3.32 8.88 -11.73
N SER A 323 2.80 7.73 -12.13
CA SER A 323 2.53 7.44 -13.53
C SER A 323 1.03 7.34 -13.79
N LEU A 324 0.52 8.25 -14.63
CA LEU A 324 -0.87 8.26 -15.08
C LEU A 324 -1.01 7.37 -16.30
N TRP A 325 -1.81 6.31 -16.18
CA TRP A 325 -2.14 5.40 -17.27
C TRP A 325 -3.63 5.41 -17.55
N GLN A 326 -3.99 5.15 -18.79
CA GLN A 326 -5.37 5.02 -19.26
C GLN A 326 -5.65 3.58 -19.66
N VAL A 327 -6.82 3.08 -19.27
CA VAL A 327 -7.32 1.75 -19.64
C VAL A 327 -7.60 1.71 -21.14
N VAL A 328 -6.96 0.78 -21.84
CA VAL A 328 -7.26 0.46 -23.25
C VAL A 328 -8.00 -0.87 -23.28
N LYS A 329 -9.27 -0.83 -23.67
CA LYS A 329 -10.03 -2.04 -24.01
C LYS A 329 -10.27 -1.99 -25.50
N ASP A 330 -9.71 -2.95 -26.23
CA ASP A 330 -10.10 -3.13 -27.63
C ASP A 330 -11.59 -3.47 -27.67
N ASP A 331 -12.30 -2.96 -28.67
CA ASP A 331 -13.68 -3.39 -28.95
C ASP A 331 -13.63 -4.89 -29.31
N LEU A 332 -13.90 -5.75 -28.32
CA LEU A 332 -13.97 -7.20 -28.47
C LEU A 332 -15.23 -7.63 -29.22
#